data_AF-A0A7X8FGL2-F1
#
_entry.id   AF-A0A7X8FGL2-F1
#
_cell.length_a   1.000
_cell.length_b   1.000
_cell.length_c   1.000
_cell.angle_alpha   90.00
_cell.angle_beta   90.00
_cell.angle_gamma   90.00
#
_symmetry.space_group_name_H-M   'P 1'
#
loop_
_entity.id
_entity.type
_entity.pdbx_description
1 polymer ?
#
loop_
_entity_poly.entity_id
_entity_poly.type
_entity_poly.pdbx_seq_one_letter_code
_entity_poly.pdbx_strand_id
1 'polypeptide(L)'
;MMKRIILVISLTLVPYLLLSQVSLVIEGTTTNNTVTGNWAGVNIPREQKTSLKYMNNQITSVNASGYLLQSGDEVPKTTNNNLDGAVISGNKLIWNGSDASSKTHGMFMGYNINFSVKYNYLDKTPYGILFKSGSDDGKNMTYSTGYGASYNIVKNSNMSVRMKGINGVQVYNNTFYSSLKSGTLIYIDANNDRPVPAASTGARIKNNIFYTVHQIPNISIESRCLSDFESDYNVFYCESGTPVFSVDGSRKTFEQWQAMGYDRHSVVINPKFKNTTDFVPSARLDYGTDLGQTWSTGLSTGAVWSAGQTPATTSQNGKWQVGAILYAAAPAPAPAPAPAPVPAPAPAPVPAPAPAPVPAPAPAPV
;
A
#
# COMPACT_ATOMS: atom_id res chain seq x y z
N MET A 1 38.99 59.40 -1.73
CA MET A 1 38.23 58.75 -2.84
C MET A 1 38.74 57.32 -3.01
N MET A 2 37.82 56.35 -3.00
CA MET A 2 38.07 54.90 -2.85
C MET A 2 38.80 54.28 -4.04
N LYS A 3 39.82 53.45 -3.74
CA LYS A 3 40.43 52.49 -4.67
C LYS A 3 39.47 51.31 -4.88
N ARG A 4 39.07 51.05 -6.13
CA ARG A 4 38.27 49.87 -6.50
C ARG A 4 39.22 48.70 -6.77
N ILE A 5 39.15 47.67 -5.93
CA ILE A 5 39.79 46.38 -6.16
C ILE A 5 38.80 45.51 -6.96
N ILE A 6 39.20 45.07 -8.14
CA ILE A 6 38.42 44.11 -8.94
C ILE A 6 38.75 42.71 -8.42
N LEU A 7 37.79 42.08 -7.76
CA LEU A 7 37.87 40.68 -7.34
C LEU A 7 37.39 39.80 -8.51
N VAL A 8 38.31 39.09 -9.16
CA VAL A 8 37.97 38.05 -10.15
C VAL A 8 37.64 36.77 -9.39
N ILE A 9 36.36 36.43 -9.30
CA ILE A 9 35.90 35.15 -8.78
C ILE A 9 35.97 34.14 -9.92
N SER A 10 36.98 33.27 -9.89
CA SER A 10 37.07 32.11 -10.79
C SER A 10 36.10 31.04 -10.32
N LEU A 11 34.95 30.91 -10.99
CA LEU A 11 33.97 29.87 -10.73
C LEU A 11 34.46 28.56 -11.37
N THR A 12 35.09 27.69 -10.58
CA THR A 12 35.41 26.32 -11.00
C THR A 12 34.13 25.49 -11.05
N LEU A 13 33.54 25.32 -12.24
CA LEU A 13 32.56 24.27 -12.47
C LEU A 13 33.27 22.92 -12.31
N VAL A 14 33.04 22.25 -11.18
CA VAL A 14 33.34 20.82 -11.04
C VAL A 14 32.32 20.08 -11.90
N PRO A 15 32.72 19.41 -13.00
CA PRO A 15 31.80 18.56 -13.72
C PRO A 15 31.48 17.36 -12.83
N TYR A 16 30.33 17.39 -12.15
CA TYR A 16 29.74 16.15 -11.67
C TYR A 16 29.52 15.28 -12.91
N LEU A 17 30.28 14.20 -13.04
CA LEU A 17 29.97 13.11 -13.95
C LEU A 17 28.61 12.55 -13.52
N LEU A 18 27.54 13.12 -14.08
CA LEU A 18 26.21 12.53 -14.05
C LEU A 18 26.31 11.24 -14.86
N LEU A 19 26.67 10.14 -14.20
CA LEU A 19 26.50 8.82 -14.79
C LEU A 19 25.02 8.68 -15.15
N SER A 20 24.72 8.48 -16.43
CA SER A 20 23.33 8.32 -16.87
C SER A 20 22.73 7.11 -16.16
N GLN A 21 21.60 7.31 -15.48
CA GLN A 21 20.84 6.21 -14.91
C GLN A 21 20.16 5.43 -16.04
N VAL A 22 20.24 4.10 -16.00
CA VAL A 22 19.49 3.25 -16.93
C VAL A 22 18.01 3.32 -16.58
N SER A 23 17.14 3.61 -17.55
CA SER A 23 15.70 3.44 -17.37
C SER A 23 15.31 2.01 -17.73
N LEU A 24 14.76 1.26 -16.77
CA LEU A 24 14.34 -0.12 -16.99
C LEU A 24 12.86 -0.28 -16.62
N VAL A 25 12.03 -0.56 -17.62
CA VAL A 25 10.63 -0.92 -17.44
C VAL A 25 10.46 -2.38 -17.83
N ILE A 26 9.98 -3.20 -16.89
CA ILE A 26 9.59 -4.59 -17.15
C ILE A 26 8.11 -4.68 -16.81
N GLU A 27 7.30 -4.85 -17.85
CA GLU A 27 5.85 -4.81 -17.73
C GLU A 27 5.17 -5.93 -18.51
N GLY A 28 4.11 -6.49 -17.92
CA GLY A 28 3.25 -7.47 -18.58
C GLY A 28 3.87 -8.81 -18.91
N THR A 29 5.02 -9.12 -18.33
CA THR A 29 5.68 -10.41 -18.51
C THR A 29 4.98 -11.50 -17.70
N THR A 30 5.04 -12.73 -18.20
CA THR A 30 4.62 -13.93 -17.47
C THR A 30 5.80 -14.88 -17.38
N THR A 31 6.16 -15.28 -16.17
CA THR A 31 7.23 -16.24 -15.89
C THR A 31 6.66 -17.46 -15.17
N ASN A 32 6.97 -18.65 -15.68
CA ASN A 32 6.63 -19.91 -15.05
C ASN A 32 7.91 -20.71 -14.80
N ASN A 33 8.31 -20.83 -13.54
CA ASN A 33 9.43 -21.64 -13.14
C ASN A 33 8.95 -23.01 -12.64
N THR A 34 9.34 -24.06 -13.35
CA THR A 34 9.07 -25.46 -12.98
C THR A 34 10.25 -26.12 -12.28
N VAL A 35 11.34 -25.39 -12.00
CA VAL A 35 12.52 -25.91 -11.30
C VAL A 35 12.25 -25.95 -9.78
N THR A 36 12.31 -27.15 -9.20
CA THR A 36 12.02 -27.40 -7.77
C THR A 36 13.17 -27.10 -6.83
N GLY A 37 14.41 -27.02 -7.33
CA GLY A 37 15.60 -26.71 -6.53
C GLY A 37 15.78 -25.21 -6.27
N ASN A 38 17.04 -24.77 -6.30
CA ASN A 38 17.36 -23.35 -6.20
C ASN A 38 17.07 -22.62 -7.52
N TRP A 39 16.36 -21.49 -7.44
CA TRP A 39 16.14 -20.59 -8.57
C TRP A 39 16.51 -19.16 -8.19
N ALA A 40 17.28 -18.48 -9.04
CA ALA A 40 17.64 -17.07 -8.84
C ALA A 40 16.43 -16.11 -9.01
N GLY A 41 15.27 -16.62 -9.41
CA GLY A 41 14.10 -15.82 -9.71
C GLY A 41 14.26 -15.02 -11.00
N VAL A 42 13.29 -14.14 -11.23
CA VAL A 42 13.44 -13.00 -12.13
C VAL A 42 14.45 -12.06 -11.48
N ASN A 43 15.69 -12.10 -11.96
CA ASN A 43 16.80 -11.34 -11.41
C ASN A 43 16.92 -9.98 -12.12
N ILE A 44 16.61 -8.89 -11.40
CA ILE A 44 16.63 -7.55 -11.96
C ILE A 44 18.07 -7.06 -12.17
N PRO A 45 18.47 -6.61 -13.38
CA PRO A 45 19.78 -6.03 -13.63
C PRO A 45 20.08 -4.83 -12.72
N ARG A 46 21.30 -4.79 -12.15
CA ARG A 46 21.71 -3.75 -11.18
C ARG A 46 23.21 -3.45 -11.19
N GLU A 47 23.92 -3.77 -12.27
CA GLU A 47 25.37 -3.50 -12.41
C GLU A 47 25.69 -2.01 -12.40
N GLN A 48 24.73 -1.19 -12.82
CA GLN A 48 24.78 0.27 -12.79
C GLN A 48 23.48 0.84 -12.23
N LYS A 49 23.50 2.11 -11.82
CA LYS A 49 22.32 2.80 -11.30
C LYS A 49 21.18 2.73 -12.30
N THR A 50 20.04 2.22 -11.85
CA THR A 50 18.88 1.87 -12.67
C THR A 50 17.60 2.41 -12.05
N SER A 51 16.79 3.10 -12.84
CA SER A 51 15.44 3.54 -12.49
C SER A 51 14.47 2.43 -12.90
N LEU A 52 14.08 1.60 -11.95
CA LEU A 52 13.26 0.42 -12.22
C LEU A 52 11.77 0.72 -12.06
N LYS A 53 10.98 0.28 -13.04
CA LYS A 53 9.54 0.02 -12.90
C LYS A 53 9.26 -1.44 -13.27
N TYR A 54 8.88 -2.26 -12.28
CA TYR A 54 8.46 -3.65 -12.47
C TYR A 54 6.94 -3.74 -12.26
N MET A 55 6.19 -3.75 -13.36
CA MET A 55 4.74 -3.47 -13.36
C MET A 55 3.93 -4.62 -13.93
N ASN A 56 2.81 -4.98 -13.31
CA ASN A 56 1.77 -5.80 -13.94
C ASN A 56 2.28 -7.14 -14.50
N ASN A 57 3.28 -7.74 -13.86
CA ASN A 57 3.87 -9.02 -14.26
C ASN A 57 3.25 -10.18 -13.48
N GLN A 58 3.41 -11.41 -14.00
CA GLN A 58 3.01 -12.64 -13.33
C GLN A 58 4.20 -13.58 -13.16
N ILE A 59 4.38 -14.14 -11.96
CA ILE A 59 5.37 -15.18 -11.68
C ILE A 59 4.67 -16.36 -11.00
N THR A 60 4.90 -17.55 -11.53
CA THR A 60 4.58 -18.82 -10.87
C THR A 60 5.87 -19.60 -10.67
N SER A 61 6.01 -20.28 -9.52
CA SER A 61 7.23 -21.03 -9.21
C SER A 61 6.99 -22.20 -8.27
N VAL A 62 7.83 -23.24 -8.38
CA VAL A 62 7.85 -24.40 -7.48
C VAL A 62 9.19 -24.58 -6.73
N ASN A 63 10.08 -23.59 -6.80
CA ASN A 63 11.44 -23.66 -6.24
C ASN A 63 11.46 -23.79 -4.70
N ALA A 64 12.33 -24.65 -4.18
CA ALA A 64 12.53 -24.87 -2.75
C ALA A 64 13.40 -23.79 -2.09
N SER A 65 14.28 -23.13 -2.86
CA SER A 65 15.10 -22.01 -2.38
C SER A 65 15.31 -20.93 -3.43
N GLY A 66 15.76 -19.75 -2.98
CA GLY A 66 16.05 -18.61 -3.84
C GLY A 66 14.90 -17.62 -3.89
N TYR A 67 14.48 -17.21 -5.11
CA TYR A 67 13.57 -16.08 -5.32
C TYR A 67 12.53 -16.37 -6.39
N LEU A 68 11.38 -15.69 -6.32
CA LEU A 68 10.50 -15.45 -7.47
C LEU A 68 10.95 -14.15 -8.15
N LEU A 69 11.10 -13.07 -7.39
CA LEU A 69 11.64 -11.78 -7.85
C LEU A 69 12.84 -11.37 -6.99
N GLN A 70 14.01 -11.22 -7.63
CA GLN A 70 15.23 -10.74 -6.98
C GLN A 70 15.55 -9.32 -7.45
N SER A 71 15.27 -8.34 -6.59
CA SER A 71 15.50 -6.91 -6.79
C SER A 71 16.49 -6.33 -5.76
N GLY A 72 17.67 -6.94 -5.67
CA GLY A 72 18.76 -6.46 -4.84
C GLY A 72 19.84 -7.50 -4.62
N ASP A 73 20.77 -7.19 -3.72
CA ASP A 73 21.85 -8.10 -3.32
C ASP A 73 21.53 -8.79 -1.98
N GLU A 74 22.05 -10.00 -1.76
CA GLU A 74 21.90 -10.69 -0.47
C GLU A 74 22.83 -10.19 0.62
N VAL A 75 23.91 -9.53 0.21
CA VAL A 75 25.03 -9.10 1.04
C VAL A 75 25.56 -7.74 0.55
N PRO A 76 26.38 -7.03 1.34
CA PRO A 76 27.00 -5.80 0.89
C PRO A 76 27.80 -6.01 -0.41
N LYS A 77 27.58 -5.16 -1.41
CA LYS A 77 28.26 -5.20 -2.72
C LYS A 77 28.39 -3.79 -3.31
N THR A 78 29.24 -3.66 -4.32
CA THR A 78 29.38 -2.42 -5.12
C THR A 78 28.12 -2.04 -5.89
N THR A 79 27.19 -2.98 -6.07
CA THR A 79 25.90 -2.79 -6.74
C THR A 79 24.76 -2.36 -5.81
N ASN A 80 25.03 -2.20 -4.52
CA ASN A 80 24.06 -1.64 -3.58
C ASN A 80 23.68 -0.21 -4.00
N ASN A 81 22.49 0.25 -3.62
CA ASN A 81 21.89 1.54 -4.01
C ASN A 81 21.58 1.71 -5.52
N ASN A 82 21.95 0.77 -6.40
CA ASN A 82 21.68 0.90 -7.83
C ASN A 82 20.19 0.77 -8.20
N LEU A 83 19.33 0.31 -7.29
CA LEU A 83 17.88 0.25 -7.46
C LEU A 83 17.11 1.15 -6.48
N ASP A 84 17.78 2.14 -5.88
CA ASP A 84 17.11 3.08 -4.99
C ASP A 84 15.95 3.78 -5.71
N GLY A 85 14.79 3.85 -5.06
CA GLY A 85 13.59 4.47 -5.64
C GLY A 85 12.77 3.57 -6.57
N ALA A 86 13.10 2.28 -6.70
CA ALA A 86 12.42 1.35 -7.60
C ALA A 86 10.91 1.22 -7.30
N VAL A 87 10.10 1.10 -8.35
CA VAL A 87 8.65 0.86 -8.26
C VAL A 87 8.36 -0.59 -8.62
N ILE A 88 7.69 -1.31 -7.73
CA ILE A 88 7.21 -2.67 -7.98
C ILE A 88 5.71 -2.72 -7.72
N SER A 89 4.91 -2.76 -8.79
CA SER A 89 3.46 -2.56 -8.67
C SER A 89 2.58 -3.40 -9.57
N GLY A 90 1.42 -3.82 -9.07
CA GLY A 90 0.42 -4.53 -9.87
C GLY A 90 0.79 -5.99 -10.21
N ASN A 91 1.83 -6.55 -9.58
CA ASN A 91 2.33 -7.88 -9.94
C ASN A 91 1.58 -8.99 -9.21
N LYS A 92 1.52 -10.19 -9.82
CA LYS A 92 0.98 -11.41 -9.21
C LYS A 92 2.07 -12.46 -9.07
N LEU A 93 2.34 -12.89 -7.85
CA LEU A 93 3.34 -13.92 -7.57
C LEU A 93 2.67 -15.08 -6.84
N ILE A 94 2.72 -16.28 -7.43
CA ILE A 94 2.16 -17.50 -6.83
C ILE A 94 3.27 -18.52 -6.66
N TRP A 95 3.44 -19.01 -5.44
CA TRP A 95 4.31 -20.14 -5.18
C TRP A 95 3.49 -21.42 -5.04
N ASN A 96 3.87 -22.43 -5.81
CA ASN A 96 3.23 -23.75 -5.90
C ASN A 96 4.18 -24.86 -5.44
N GLY A 97 5.26 -24.53 -4.74
CA GLY A 97 6.11 -25.54 -4.13
C GLY A 97 5.40 -26.24 -2.97
N SER A 98 5.91 -27.42 -2.61
CA SER A 98 5.35 -28.27 -1.55
C SER A 98 6.21 -28.34 -0.30
N ASP A 99 7.42 -27.80 -0.32
CA ASP A 99 8.34 -27.83 0.81
C ASP A 99 7.94 -26.82 1.88
N ALA A 100 7.32 -27.30 2.96
CA ALA A 100 6.90 -26.48 4.09
C ALA A 100 8.07 -25.77 4.81
N SER A 101 9.31 -26.25 4.63
CA SER A 101 10.53 -25.64 5.18
C SER A 101 11.17 -24.60 4.27
N SER A 102 10.63 -24.41 3.06
CA SER A 102 11.16 -23.48 2.08
C SER A 102 11.27 -22.07 2.63
N LYS A 103 12.40 -21.43 2.31
CA LYS A 103 12.68 -20.02 2.58
C LYS A 103 12.72 -19.21 1.29
N THR A 104 12.04 -19.69 0.26
CA THR A 104 11.93 -18.99 -1.02
C THR A 104 11.32 -17.61 -0.81
N HIS A 105 11.97 -16.59 -1.37
CA HIS A 105 11.51 -15.22 -1.35
C HIS A 105 10.54 -14.97 -2.50
N GLY A 106 9.35 -14.42 -2.21
CA GLY A 106 8.44 -13.88 -3.21
C GLY A 106 9.07 -12.66 -3.87
N MET A 107 9.25 -11.59 -3.10
CA MET A 107 9.84 -10.33 -3.54
C MET A 107 10.99 -9.97 -2.61
N PHE A 108 12.21 -9.96 -3.14
CA PHE A 108 13.42 -9.64 -2.39
C PHE A 108 13.97 -8.27 -2.80
N MET A 109 13.97 -7.31 -1.87
CA MET A 109 14.56 -5.98 -2.02
C MET A 109 15.75 -5.87 -1.08
N GLY A 110 16.93 -6.25 -1.57
CA GLY A 110 18.16 -6.29 -0.78
C GLY A 110 19.09 -5.12 -1.08
N TYR A 111 19.59 -4.48 -0.03
CA TYR A 111 20.63 -3.44 -0.04
C TYR A 111 20.34 -2.26 -0.98
N ASN A 112 19.07 -1.87 -1.04
CA ASN A 112 18.57 -0.71 -1.75
C ASN A 112 17.41 -0.11 -0.92
N ILE A 113 17.18 1.20 -1.03
CA ILE A 113 16.17 1.94 -0.25
C ILE A 113 15.09 2.56 -1.12
N ASN A 114 14.03 3.02 -0.47
CA ASN A 114 12.97 3.81 -1.08
C ASN A 114 12.18 3.08 -2.17
N PHE A 115 11.96 1.77 -2.00
CA PHE A 115 11.06 1.03 -2.89
C PHE A 115 9.62 1.47 -2.69
N SER A 116 8.89 1.62 -3.79
CA SER A 116 7.43 1.70 -3.77
C SER A 116 6.85 0.34 -4.16
N VAL A 117 6.49 -0.48 -3.17
CA VAL A 117 5.91 -1.82 -3.38
C VAL A 117 4.41 -1.75 -3.17
N LYS A 118 3.63 -1.69 -4.25
CA LYS A 118 2.19 -1.45 -4.14
C LYS A 118 1.31 -2.28 -5.06
N TYR A 119 0.08 -2.54 -4.66
CA TYR A 119 -0.93 -3.19 -5.52
C TYR A 119 -0.50 -4.59 -5.98
N ASN A 120 0.39 -5.28 -5.26
CA ASN A 120 0.82 -6.63 -5.63
C ASN A 120 -0.06 -7.68 -4.94
N TYR A 121 -0.19 -8.84 -5.58
CA TYR A 121 -0.87 -10.02 -5.05
C TYR A 121 0.14 -11.16 -4.90
N LEU A 122 0.36 -11.62 -3.68
CA LEU A 122 1.25 -12.74 -3.37
C LEU A 122 0.43 -13.87 -2.76
N ASP A 123 0.61 -15.09 -3.27
CA ASP A 123 -0.05 -16.29 -2.73
C ASP A 123 0.98 -17.39 -2.45
N LYS A 124 0.95 -17.90 -1.22
CA LYS A 124 1.78 -19.01 -0.71
C LYS A 124 3.29 -18.78 -0.77
N THR A 125 3.75 -17.55 -1.02
CA THR A 125 5.19 -17.24 -1.05
C THR A 125 5.77 -17.39 0.37
N PRO A 126 6.74 -18.29 0.63
CA PRO A 126 7.20 -18.52 2.01
C PRO A 126 7.66 -17.23 2.68
N TYR A 127 8.56 -16.47 2.04
CA TYR A 127 8.95 -15.13 2.48
C TYR A 127 8.37 -14.11 1.49
N GLY A 128 7.25 -13.48 1.81
CA GLY A 128 6.48 -12.60 0.92
C GLY A 128 7.28 -11.40 0.40
N ILE A 129 7.13 -10.24 1.06
CA ILE A 129 7.81 -8.99 0.72
C ILE A 129 8.97 -8.79 1.69
N LEU A 130 10.21 -8.93 1.25
CA LEU A 130 11.38 -8.84 2.11
C LEU A 130 12.25 -7.63 1.77
N PHE A 131 12.46 -6.78 2.78
CA PHE A 131 13.42 -5.68 2.75
C PHE A 131 14.64 -6.05 3.58
N LYS A 132 15.84 -5.94 3.00
CA LYS A 132 17.10 -6.32 3.66
C LYS A 132 18.16 -5.25 3.52
N SER A 133 18.90 -4.96 4.58
CA SER A 133 20.23 -4.35 4.49
C SER A 133 21.08 -4.77 5.69
N GLY A 134 22.14 -4.03 6.00
CA GLY A 134 23.02 -4.30 7.14
C GLY A 134 24.46 -4.50 6.70
N SER A 135 25.38 -3.75 7.29
CA SER A 135 26.83 -3.87 7.10
C SER A 135 27.47 -4.69 8.23
N ASP A 136 28.74 -5.05 8.05
CA ASP A 136 29.48 -5.83 9.03
C ASP A 136 29.79 -5.04 10.32
N ASP A 137 29.74 -3.70 10.26
CA ASP A 137 29.87 -2.80 11.42
C ASP A 137 28.52 -2.43 12.07
N GLY A 138 27.44 -3.14 11.72
CA GLY A 138 26.14 -3.00 12.39
C GLY A 138 25.31 -1.80 11.93
N LYS A 139 25.64 -1.18 10.79
CA LYS A 139 24.87 -0.06 10.21
C LYS A 139 23.82 -0.55 9.23
N ASN A 140 22.72 0.21 9.15
CA ASN A 140 21.60 -0.06 8.26
C ASN A 140 21.37 1.06 7.27
N MET A 141 20.75 0.70 6.15
CA MET A 141 20.15 1.66 5.25
C MET A 141 18.78 2.08 5.80
N THR A 142 18.36 3.31 5.49
CA THR A 142 17.14 3.90 6.04
C THR A 142 16.24 4.38 4.92
N TYR A 143 14.99 3.91 4.94
CA TYR A 143 13.94 4.39 4.06
C TYR A 143 13.54 5.81 4.45
N SER A 144 13.35 6.66 3.44
CA SER A 144 12.70 7.95 3.59
C SER A 144 11.19 7.77 3.73
N THR A 145 10.49 8.80 4.23
CA THR A 145 9.02 8.80 4.23
C THR A 145 8.48 8.79 2.80
N GLY A 146 7.38 8.06 2.58
CA GLY A 146 6.73 7.83 1.30
C GLY A 146 7.03 6.47 0.65
N TYR A 147 7.78 5.60 1.32
CA TYR A 147 8.28 4.36 0.73
C TYR A 147 8.09 3.14 1.64
N GLY A 148 8.01 1.97 1.00
CA GLY A 148 7.78 0.69 1.66
C GLY A 148 6.70 -0.12 0.93
N ALA A 149 5.87 -0.83 1.70
CA ALA A 149 4.81 -1.70 1.18
C ALA A 149 3.43 -1.11 1.45
N SER A 150 2.63 -0.91 0.40
CA SER A 150 1.25 -0.46 0.58
C SER A 150 0.24 -1.07 -0.35
N TYR A 151 -1.00 -1.25 0.11
CA TYR A 151 -2.07 -1.72 -0.77
C TYR A 151 -1.75 -3.05 -1.46
N ASN A 152 -0.93 -3.90 -0.84
CA ASN A 152 -0.65 -5.26 -1.30
C ASN A 152 -1.59 -6.25 -0.62
N ILE A 153 -1.88 -7.34 -1.32
CA ILE A 153 -2.55 -8.51 -0.76
C ILE A 153 -1.51 -9.63 -0.66
N VAL A 154 -1.32 -10.17 0.54
CA VAL A 154 -0.40 -11.28 0.77
C VAL A 154 -1.13 -12.39 1.52
N LYS A 155 -1.25 -13.54 0.86
CA LYS A 155 -2.00 -14.70 1.32
C LYS A 155 -1.06 -15.86 1.60
N ASN A 156 -1.18 -16.43 2.79
CA ASN A 156 -0.54 -17.69 3.19
C ASN A 156 0.99 -17.70 3.04
N SER A 157 1.64 -16.58 3.33
CA SER A 157 3.10 -16.53 3.48
C SER A 157 3.50 -16.93 4.90
N ASN A 158 4.63 -17.63 5.08
CA ASN A 158 5.19 -17.88 6.42
C ASN A 158 5.60 -16.55 7.08
N MET A 159 5.99 -15.58 6.26
CA MET A 159 6.13 -14.16 6.59
C MET A 159 5.65 -13.29 5.44
N SER A 160 4.61 -12.49 5.64
CA SER A 160 4.03 -11.64 4.59
C SER A 160 4.92 -10.44 4.27
N VAL A 161 5.45 -9.78 5.30
CA VAL A 161 6.46 -8.74 5.17
C VAL A 161 7.61 -9.02 6.14
N ARG A 162 8.85 -8.85 5.69
CA ARG A 162 10.02 -8.91 6.57
C ARG A 162 10.92 -7.71 6.38
N MET A 163 11.41 -7.18 7.51
CA MET A 163 12.42 -6.13 7.58
C MET A 163 13.63 -6.71 8.31
N LYS A 164 14.73 -6.90 7.60
CA LYS A 164 15.94 -7.52 8.13
C LYS A 164 17.14 -6.58 8.02
N GLY A 165 17.53 -5.98 9.13
CA GLY A 165 18.52 -4.91 9.21
C GLY A 165 18.23 -3.76 8.24
N ILE A 166 17.02 -3.21 8.25
CA ILE A 166 16.63 -2.08 7.40
C ILE A 166 15.70 -1.15 8.18
N ASN A 167 15.94 0.16 8.10
CA ASN A 167 15.22 1.13 8.92
C ASN A 167 14.13 1.86 8.13
N GLY A 168 13.10 2.36 8.83
CA GLY A 168 12.16 3.35 8.30
C GLY A 168 11.09 2.83 7.34
N VAL A 169 10.98 1.52 7.13
CA VAL A 169 10.03 0.94 6.15
C VAL A 169 8.59 1.16 6.61
N GLN A 170 7.76 1.72 5.72
CA GLN A 170 6.34 1.93 5.98
C GLN A 170 5.51 0.80 5.38
N VAL A 171 4.64 0.19 6.19
CA VAL A 171 3.74 -0.90 5.80
C VAL A 171 2.31 -0.44 6.03
N TYR A 172 1.71 0.13 4.99
CA TYR A 172 0.45 0.85 5.10
C TYR A 172 -0.66 0.27 4.23
N ASN A 173 -1.88 0.15 4.76
CA ASN A 173 -3.03 -0.23 3.93
C ASN A 173 -2.84 -1.57 3.20
N ASN A 174 -2.12 -2.54 3.75
CA ASN A 174 -2.02 -3.88 3.17
C ASN A 174 -3.10 -4.80 3.74
N THR A 175 -3.42 -5.87 3.02
CA THR A 175 -4.27 -6.95 3.52
C THR A 175 -3.46 -8.23 3.62
N PHE A 176 -3.32 -8.75 4.83
CA PHE A 176 -2.61 -9.98 5.14
C PHE A 176 -3.60 -11.04 5.57
N TYR A 177 -3.51 -12.21 4.95
CA TYR A 177 -4.32 -13.37 5.31
C TYR A 177 -3.42 -14.58 5.52
N SER A 178 -3.64 -15.33 6.59
CA SER A 178 -2.99 -16.63 6.78
C SER A 178 -3.92 -17.66 7.40
N SER A 179 -4.04 -18.81 6.72
CA SER A 179 -4.59 -20.04 7.29
C SER A 179 -3.51 -20.99 7.80
N LEU A 180 -2.26 -20.54 7.90
CA LEU A 180 -1.15 -21.37 8.36
C LEU A 180 -1.17 -21.54 9.88
N LYS A 181 -0.66 -22.67 10.35
CA LYS A 181 -0.56 -22.98 11.79
C LYS A 181 0.71 -22.43 12.45
N SER A 182 1.65 -21.95 11.65
CA SER A 182 2.94 -21.40 12.08
C SER A 182 3.35 -20.25 11.17
N GLY A 183 4.33 -19.45 11.62
CA GLY A 183 4.79 -18.26 10.92
C GLY A 183 4.41 -16.99 11.67
N THR A 184 4.51 -15.85 10.99
CA THR A 184 4.10 -14.53 11.47
C THR A 184 3.72 -13.67 10.27
N LEU A 185 2.79 -12.72 10.37
CA LEU A 185 2.46 -11.91 9.18
C LEU A 185 3.54 -10.86 8.91
N ILE A 186 3.99 -10.13 9.92
CA ILE A 186 5.10 -9.18 9.80
C ILE A 186 6.24 -9.62 10.72
N TYR A 187 7.45 -9.70 10.16
CA TYR A 187 8.66 -10.00 10.94
C TYR A 187 9.68 -8.86 10.86
N ILE A 188 10.09 -8.33 12.01
CA ILE A 188 11.05 -7.23 12.11
C ILE A 188 12.22 -7.72 12.96
N ASP A 189 13.35 -7.97 12.31
CA ASP A 189 14.53 -8.53 12.94
C ASP A 189 15.83 -7.81 12.53
N ALA A 190 16.85 -7.95 13.36
CA ALA A 190 18.20 -7.54 12.97
C ALA A 190 18.71 -8.42 11.82
N ASN A 191 19.62 -7.87 11.00
CA ASN A 191 20.36 -8.71 10.06
C ASN A 191 21.42 -9.51 10.81
N ASN A 192 20.99 -10.65 11.36
CA ASN A 192 21.86 -11.61 12.03
C ASN A 192 22.80 -12.38 11.07
N ASP A 193 22.78 -12.09 9.76
CA ASP A 193 23.74 -12.66 8.80
C ASP A 193 25.08 -11.88 8.81
N ARG A 194 25.20 -10.82 9.63
CA ARG A 194 26.37 -9.94 9.73
C ARG A 194 27.12 -10.18 11.05
N PRO A 195 28.44 -9.94 11.11
CA PRO A 195 29.23 -10.03 12.34
C PRO A 195 28.64 -9.22 13.50
N VAL A 196 28.22 -7.98 13.22
CA VAL A 196 27.47 -7.14 14.16
C VAL A 196 26.02 -7.08 13.68
N PRO A 197 25.05 -7.71 14.40
CA PRO A 197 23.65 -7.71 13.98
C PRO A 197 23.07 -6.31 13.94
N ALA A 198 22.70 -5.86 12.75
CA ALA A 198 22.20 -4.52 12.52
C ALA A 198 20.66 -4.49 12.65
N ALA A 199 20.10 -3.72 13.59
CA ALA A 199 18.68 -3.78 13.98
C ALA A 199 17.73 -2.95 13.11
N SER A 200 16.58 -3.51 12.69
CA SER A 200 15.57 -2.81 11.87
C SER A 200 14.73 -1.84 12.71
N THR A 201 15.06 -0.55 12.74
CA THR A 201 14.36 0.45 13.56
C THR A 201 13.43 1.34 12.73
N GLY A 202 12.51 2.07 13.38
CA GLY A 202 11.67 3.07 12.71
C GLY A 202 10.59 2.51 11.78
N ALA A 203 10.28 1.21 11.87
CA ALA A 203 9.22 0.61 11.07
C ALA A 203 7.84 1.17 11.46
N ARG A 204 6.98 1.43 10.47
CA ARG A 204 5.64 2.02 10.69
C ARG A 204 4.56 1.16 10.08
N ILE A 205 3.64 0.65 10.90
CA ILE A 205 2.63 -0.34 10.52
C ILE A 205 1.23 0.25 10.77
N LYS A 206 0.57 0.76 9.72
CA LYS A 206 -0.70 1.47 9.88
C LYS A 206 -1.76 1.08 8.85
N ASN A 207 -3.03 1.18 9.23
CA ASN A 207 -4.17 0.96 8.34
C ASN A 207 -4.20 -0.42 7.66
N ASN A 208 -3.49 -1.44 8.17
CA ASN A 208 -3.49 -2.77 7.56
C ASN A 208 -4.66 -3.62 8.09
N ILE A 209 -5.04 -4.64 7.33
CA ILE A 209 -5.90 -5.73 7.80
C ILE A 209 -5.03 -6.96 8.02
N PHE A 210 -5.08 -7.52 9.23
CA PHE A 210 -4.48 -8.79 9.60
C PHE A 210 -5.57 -9.81 9.86
N TYR A 211 -5.64 -10.85 9.04
CA TYR A 211 -6.58 -11.95 9.18
C TYR A 211 -5.79 -13.24 9.38
N THR A 212 -6.02 -13.92 10.51
CA THR A 212 -5.47 -15.24 10.76
C THR A 212 -6.57 -16.25 11.08
N VAL A 213 -6.45 -17.48 10.56
CA VAL A 213 -7.34 -18.57 10.99
C VAL A 213 -6.86 -19.14 12.33
N HIS A 214 -5.55 -19.25 12.50
CA HIS A 214 -4.91 -19.76 13.71
C HIS A 214 -4.15 -18.66 14.45
N GLN A 215 -3.97 -18.80 15.76
CA GLN A 215 -3.23 -17.84 16.58
C GLN A 215 -1.71 -17.87 16.34
N ILE A 216 -1.28 -17.45 15.14
CA ILE A 216 0.09 -17.07 14.83
C ILE A 216 0.30 -15.57 15.14
N PRO A 217 1.52 -15.11 15.47
CA PRO A 217 1.80 -13.69 15.62
C PRO A 217 1.41 -12.88 14.38
N ASN A 218 0.69 -11.78 14.58
CA ASN A 218 0.42 -10.81 13.53
C ASN A 218 1.68 -9.98 13.25
N ILE A 219 2.38 -9.60 14.32
CA ILE A 219 3.67 -8.92 14.25
C ILE A 219 4.62 -9.64 15.23
N SER A 220 5.78 -10.02 14.73
CA SER A 220 6.92 -10.47 15.51
C SER A 220 8.04 -9.45 15.37
N ILE A 221 8.61 -9.01 16.49
CA ILE A 221 9.68 -8.01 16.51
C ILE A 221 10.75 -8.39 17.54
N GLU A 222 12.02 -8.16 17.23
CA GLU A 222 13.10 -8.24 18.22
C GLU A 222 13.13 -6.96 19.07
N SER A 223 13.45 -7.04 20.37
CA SER A 223 13.47 -5.88 21.27
C SER A 223 14.40 -4.76 20.78
N ARG A 224 15.57 -5.12 20.23
CA ARG A 224 16.51 -4.16 19.61
C ARG A 224 15.95 -3.42 18.40
N CYS A 225 14.85 -3.86 17.83
CA CYS A 225 14.18 -3.23 16.69
C CYS A 225 13.03 -2.28 17.13
N LEU A 226 12.74 -2.17 18.44
CA LEU A 226 11.62 -1.36 18.95
C LEU A 226 11.87 0.15 18.89
N SER A 227 13.11 0.61 18.69
CA SER A 227 13.40 2.05 18.56
C SER A 227 12.59 2.64 17.42
N ASP A 228 11.83 3.69 17.72
CA ASP A 228 10.97 4.43 16.79
C ASP A 228 9.93 3.56 16.04
N PHE A 229 9.64 2.36 16.56
CA PHE A 229 8.62 1.49 16.01
C PHE A 229 7.23 2.06 16.26
N GLU A 230 6.42 2.13 15.20
CA GLU A 230 5.02 2.54 15.28
C GLU A 230 4.12 1.44 14.72
N SER A 231 3.07 1.10 15.44
CA SER A 231 1.97 0.29 14.93
C SER A 231 0.66 0.86 15.44
N ASP A 232 -0.28 1.24 14.57
CA ASP A 232 -1.58 1.78 14.99
C ASP A 232 -2.63 1.83 13.87
N TYR A 233 -3.91 1.99 14.21
CA TYR A 233 -5.03 2.07 13.25
C TYR A 233 -5.17 0.84 12.33
N ASN A 234 -4.76 -0.32 12.81
CA ASN A 234 -4.88 -1.60 12.11
C ASN A 234 -6.20 -2.31 12.48
N VAL A 235 -6.67 -3.19 11.61
CA VAL A 235 -7.73 -4.15 11.90
C VAL A 235 -7.11 -5.53 12.09
N PHE A 236 -7.34 -6.14 13.24
CA PHE A 236 -6.91 -7.51 13.52
C PHE A 236 -8.11 -8.45 13.63
N TYR A 237 -7.96 -9.67 13.12
CA TYR A 237 -8.93 -10.72 13.29
C TYR A 237 -8.26 -12.08 13.37
N CYS A 238 -8.69 -12.91 14.31
CA CYS A 238 -8.28 -14.30 14.42
C CYS A 238 -9.53 -15.18 14.56
N GLU A 239 -9.71 -16.19 13.72
CA GLU A 239 -10.88 -17.09 13.82
C GLU A 239 -10.80 -17.98 15.07
N SER A 240 -9.61 -18.53 15.36
CA SER A 240 -9.43 -19.46 16.47
C SER A 240 -9.19 -18.80 17.84
N GLY A 241 -9.42 -17.49 17.99
CA GLY A 241 -9.21 -16.78 19.25
C GLY A 241 -8.96 -15.28 19.07
N THR A 242 -8.11 -14.72 19.93
CA THR A 242 -7.70 -13.31 19.84
C THR A 242 -6.38 -13.16 19.08
N PRO A 243 -6.15 -12.01 18.42
CA PRO A 243 -4.86 -11.74 17.78
C PRO A 243 -3.74 -11.74 18.81
N VAL A 244 -2.59 -12.27 18.40
CA VAL A 244 -1.38 -12.35 19.22
C VAL A 244 -0.21 -11.71 18.51
N PHE A 245 0.82 -11.36 19.28
CA PHE A 245 2.03 -10.68 18.85
C PHE A 245 3.23 -11.37 19.50
N SER A 246 4.45 -11.00 19.08
CA SER A 246 5.67 -11.58 19.64
C SER A 246 6.76 -10.53 19.79
N VAL A 247 7.40 -10.52 20.95
CA VAL A 247 8.62 -9.73 21.22
C VAL A 247 9.70 -10.69 21.69
N ASP A 248 10.82 -10.80 20.96
CA ASP A 248 11.89 -11.77 21.24
C ASP A 248 11.39 -13.22 21.38
N GLY A 249 10.41 -13.61 20.56
CA GLY A 249 9.76 -14.93 20.62
C GLY A 249 8.75 -15.09 21.78
N SER A 250 8.71 -14.16 22.73
CA SER A 250 7.70 -14.15 23.81
C SER A 250 6.36 -13.68 23.27
N ARG A 251 5.35 -14.55 23.36
CA ARG A 251 3.98 -14.25 22.95
C ARG A 251 3.39 -13.12 23.81
N LYS A 252 2.74 -12.16 23.14
CA LYS A 252 1.96 -11.08 23.76
C LYS A 252 0.50 -11.17 23.34
N THR A 253 -0.41 -10.92 24.28
CA THR A 253 -1.83 -10.66 23.97
C THR A 253 -1.97 -9.27 23.34
N PHE A 254 -3.13 -8.98 22.73
CA PHE A 254 -3.41 -7.63 22.24
C PHE A 254 -3.37 -6.57 23.34
N GLU A 255 -3.90 -6.87 24.53
CA GLU A 255 -3.83 -5.96 25.68
C GLU A 255 -2.38 -5.68 26.12
N GLN A 256 -1.53 -6.72 26.19
CA GLN A 256 -0.11 -6.55 26.52
C GLN A 256 0.62 -5.72 25.45
N TRP A 257 0.28 -5.92 24.19
CA TRP A 257 0.81 -5.15 23.07
C TRP A 257 0.38 -3.68 23.15
N GLN A 258 -0.88 -3.42 23.51
CA GLN A 258 -1.40 -2.07 23.77
C GLN A 258 -0.77 -1.41 24.99
N ALA A 259 -0.50 -2.17 26.05
CA ALA A 259 0.21 -1.69 27.23
C ALA A 259 1.66 -1.28 26.92
N MET A 260 2.29 -1.86 25.88
CA MET A 260 3.58 -1.41 25.36
C MET A 260 3.50 -0.12 24.55
N GLY A 261 2.29 0.40 24.28
CA GLY A 261 2.05 1.65 23.56
C GLY A 261 1.62 1.48 22.09
N TYR A 262 1.51 0.26 21.59
CA TYR A 262 1.21 -0.03 20.19
C TYR A 262 -0.27 -0.33 19.95
N ASP A 263 -0.79 0.00 18.79
CA ASP A 263 -2.14 -0.37 18.34
C ASP A 263 -3.27 0.10 19.28
N ARG A 264 -3.08 1.28 19.89
CA ARG A 264 -4.04 1.87 20.83
C ARG A 264 -5.36 2.28 20.20
N HIS A 265 -5.37 2.58 18.89
CA HIS A 265 -6.55 2.92 18.10
C HIS A 265 -6.95 1.80 17.13
N SER A 266 -6.20 0.71 17.09
CA SER A 266 -6.52 -0.48 16.31
C SER A 266 -7.71 -1.23 16.90
N VAL A 267 -8.41 -1.98 16.06
CA VAL A 267 -9.62 -2.71 16.46
C VAL A 267 -9.49 -4.20 16.16
N VAL A 268 -10.17 -5.02 16.97
CA VAL A 268 -10.29 -6.47 16.75
C VAL A 268 -11.68 -6.78 16.23
N ILE A 269 -11.83 -6.91 14.91
CA ILE A 269 -13.13 -7.14 14.25
C ILE A 269 -12.96 -8.05 13.03
N ASN A 270 -13.96 -8.86 12.72
CA ASN A 270 -13.97 -9.61 11.47
C ASN A 270 -14.16 -8.63 10.28
N PRO A 271 -13.23 -8.57 9.31
CA PRO A 271 -13.38 -7.72 8.12
C PRO A 271 -14.48 -8.20 7.17
N LYS A 272 -15.06 -9.38 7.41
CA LYS A 272 -16.17 -9.98 6.66
C LYS A 272 -15.89 -10.00 5.16
N PHE A 273 -14.73 -10.51 4.77
CA PHE A 273 -14.39 -10.64 3.35
C PHE A 273 -15.43 -11.48 2.61
N LYS A 274 -15.83 -11.03 1.42
CA LYS A 274 -16.76 -11.76 0.55
C LYS A 274 -16.20 -13.12 0.12
N ASN A 275 -14.88 -13.21 -0.04
CA ASN A 275 -14.13 -14.42 -0.32
C ASN A 275 -12.65 -14.24 0.08
N THR A 276 -11.87 -15.33 0.10
CA THR A 276 -10.43 -15.33 0.44
C THR A 276 -9.52 -15.33 -0.78
N THR A 277 -10.03 -14.86 -1.93
CA THR A 277 -9.27 -14.67 -3.16
C THR A 277 -9.03 -13.19 -3.40
N ASP A 278 -10.11 -12.41 -3.47
CA ASP A 278 -10.11 -10.98 -3.80
C ASP A 278 -9.99 -10.10 -2.56
N PHE A 279 -10.33 -10.65 -1.39
CA PHE A 279 -10.29 -9.96 -0.09
C PHE A 279 -11.05 -8.63 -0.08
N VAL A 280 -12.17 -8.56 -0.78
CA VAL A 280 -13.10 -7.43 -0.72
C VAL A 280 -13.93 -7.53 0.57
N PRO A 281 -13.81 -6.61 1.54
CA PRO A 281 -14.67 -6.59 2.72
C PRO A 281 -16.14 -6.48 2.33
N SER A 282 -17.09 -7.05 3.09
CA SER A 282 -18.52 -6.94 2.76
C SER A 282 -19.06 -5.52 2.88
N ALA A 283 -18.39 -4.68 3.65
CA ALA A 283 -18.69 -3.26 3.85
C ALA A 283 -17.39 -2.47 4.04
N ARG A 284 -17.47 -1.14 3.92
CA ARG A 284 -16.35 -0.24 4.15
C ARG A 284 -15.80 -0.40 5.58
N LEU A 285 -14.47 -0.42 5.73
CA LEU A 285 -13.79 -0.55 7.03
C LEU A 285 -13.12 0.76 7.43
N ASP A 286 -13.91 1.67 8.01
CA ASP A 286 -13.51 3.05 8.35
C ASP A 286 -12.76 3.14 9.69
N TYR A 287 -11.65 2.42 9.79
CA TYR A 287 -10.81 2.38 11.00
C TYR A 287 -9.43 3.00 10.79
N GLY A 288 -9.15 3.51 9.59
CA GLY A 288 -7.85 4.06 9.25
C GLY A 288 -7.67 5.49 9.72
N THR A 289 -6.43 5.94 9.70
CA THR A 289 -6.02 7.32 9.86
C THR A 289 -5.54 7.91 8.53
N ASP A 290 -5.54 9.23 8.40
CA ASP A 290 -5.00 9.90 7.22
C ASP A 290 -3.47 9.77 7.20
N LEU A 291 -2.94 9.15 6.15
CA LEU A 291 -1.49 8.96 5.95
C LEU A 291 -0.90 9.93 4.92
N GLY A 292 -1.71 10.86 4.40
CA GLY A 292 -1.31 11.87 3.42
C GLY A 292 -1.47 11.44 1.96
N GLN A 293 -1.30 12.41 1.06
CA GLN A 293 -1.63 12.26 -0.37
C GLN A 293 -0.89 11.10 -1.05
N THR A 294 0.35 10.80 -0.63
CA THR A 294 1.15 9.68 -1.14
C THR A 294 0.43 8.34 -1.06
N TRP A 295 -0.39 8.13 -0.03
CA TRP A 295 -1.11 6.89 0.22
C TRP A 295 -2.62 7.02 0.00
N SER A 296 -3.07 8.06 -0.70
CA SER A 296 -4.50 8.35 -0.89
C SER A 296 -5.19 7.46 -1.94
N THR A 297 -4.46 6.62 -2.67
CA THR A 297 -5.01 5.76 -3.72
C THR A 297 -4.71 4.30 -3.40
N GLY A 298 -5.76 3.48 -3.39
CA GLY A 298 -5.71 2.04 -3.12
C GLY A 298 -6.34 1.22 -4.23
N LEU A 299 -6.39 -0.10 -4.06
CA LEU A 299 -7.07 -0.97 -5.00
C LEU A 299 -8.58 -0.76 -4.91
N SER A 300 -9.30 -0.80 -6.03
CA SER A 300 -10.76 -0.79 -6.04
C SER A 300 -11.31 -2.19 -5.77
N THR A 301 -12.61 -2.29 -5.49
CA THR A 301 -13.31 -3.58 -5.36
C THR A 301 -13.34 -4.42 -6.64
N GLY A 302 -12.99 -3.83 -7.80
CA GLY A 302 -12.88 -4.51 -9.09
C GLY A 302 -11.43 -4.77 -9.52
N ALA A 303 -10.46 -4.63 -8.61
CA ALA A 303 -9.06 -4.89 -8.92
C ALA A 303 -8.85 -6.35 -9.34
N VAL A 304 -8.11 -6.53 -10.45
CA VAL A 304 -7.72 -7.84 -10.99
C VAL A 304 -6.24 -7.81 -11.35
N TRP A 305 -5.58 -8.96 -11.23
CA TRP A 305 -4.18 -9.12 -11.58
C TRP A 305 -4.02 -10.02 -12.79
N SER A 306 -3.72 -9.39 -13.92
CA SER A 306 -3.45 -10.03 -15.19
C SER A 306 -2.20 -9.41 -15.81
N ALA A 307 -1.41 -10.20 -16.54
CA ALA A 307 -0.22 -9.69 -17.20
C ALA A 307 -0.58 -8.50 -18.13
N GLY A 308 0.09 -7.37 -17.92
CA GLY A 308 -0.04 -6.16 -18.74
C GLY A 308 -1.26 -5.31 -18.38
N GLN A 309 -2.05 -5.70 -17.38
CA GLN A 309 -3.18 -4.92 -16.90
C GLN A 309 -2.88 -4.37 -15.52
N THR A 310 -2.96 -3.04 -15.38
CA THR A 310 -2.88 -2.38 -14.07
C THR A 310 -4.17 -2.69 -13.30
N PRO A 311 -4.08 -3.21 -12.06
CA PRO A 311 -5.27 -3.41 -11.23
C PRO A 311 -6.04 -2.10 -11.04
N ALA A 312 -7.36 -2.14 -11.16
CA ALA A 312 -8.21 -0.96 -11.00
C ALA A 312 -8.07 -0.38 -9.59
N THR A 313 -7.88 0.94 -9.50
CA THR A 313 -7.69 1.68 -8.24
C THR A 313 -8.85 2.63 -7.95
N THR A 314 -8.92 3.10 -6.70
CA THR A 314 -9.82 4.19 -6.30
C THR A 314 -9.18 5.00 -5.17
N SER A 315 -9.65 6.23 -4.97
CA SER A 315 -9.13 7.11 -3.92
C SER A 315 -9.82 6.83 -2.58
N GLN A 316 -9.05 7.00 -1.50
CA GLN A 316 -9.58 7.19 -0.16
C GLN A 316 -10.64 8.30 -0.17
N ASN A 317 -11.67 8.14 0.64
CA ASN A 317 -12.79 9.06 0.71
C ASN A 317 -13.40 9.05 2.12
N GLY A 318 -13.81 10.22 2.61
CA GLY A 318 -14.30 10.36 3.98
C GLY A 318 -13.26 9.92 5.01
N LYS A 319 -13.70 9.16 6.02
CA LYS A 319 -12.78 8.51 6.96
C LYS A 319 -11.97 7.45 6.22
N TRP A 320 -10.66 7.43 6.43
CA TRP A 320 -9.77 6.51 5.73
C TRP A 320 -10.14 5.05 6.00
N GLN A 321 -10.19 4.28 4.92
CA GLN A 321 -10.47 2.86 4.98
C GLN A 321 -9.17 2.09 5.21
N VAL A 322 -9.22 1.02 5.98
CA VAL A 322 -8.10 0.10 6.19
C VAL A 322 -8.03 -0.98 5.10
N GLY A 323 -6.85 -1.58 4.96
CA GLY A 323 -6.59 -2.67 4.03
C GLY A 323 -6.33 -2.21 2.60
N ALA A 324 -6.09 -3.21 1.74
CA ALA A 324 -5.64 -2.98 0.37
C ALA A 324 -6.78 -2.55 -0.57
N ILE A 325 -8.00 -3.06 -0.34
CA ILE A 325 -9.18 -2.81 -1.16
C ILE A 325 -10.01 -1.68 -0.54
N LEU A 326 -10.34 -0.69 -1.36
CA LEU A 326 -11.14 0.48 -1.02
C LEU A 326 -12.48 0.45 -1.78
N TYR A 327 -13.53 0.90 -1.11
CA TYR A 327 -14.79 1.28 -1.74
C TYR A 327 -14.70 2.70 -2.29
N ALA A 328 -15.15 2.90 -3.54
CA ALA A 328 -15.26 4.23 -4.12
C ALA A 328 -16.30 5.08 -3.37
N ALA A 329 -16.20 6.40 -3.51
CA ALA A 329 -17.22 7.31 -2.98
C ALA A 329 -18.58 6.97 -3.61
N ALA A 330 -19.65 7.01 -2.81
CA ALA A 330 -21.00 6.88 -3.32
C ALA A 330 -21.28 8.03 -4.31
N PRO A 331 -21.96 7.76 -5.45
CA PRO A 331 -22.35 8.82 -6.36
C PRO A 331 -23.23 9.85 -5.63
N ALA A 332 -23.07 11.13 -5.96
CA ALA A 332 -23.88 12.18 -5.39
C ALA A 332 -25.37 11.91 -5.69
N PRO A 333 -26.29 12.18 -4.73
CA PRO A 333 -27.71 12.08 -5.01
C PRO A 333 -28.08 12.97 -6.19
N ALA A 334 -29.00 12.50 -7.03
CA ALA A 334 -29.48 13.29 -8.17
C ALA A 334 -30.04 14.63 -7.68
N PRO A 335 -29.85 15.74 -8.42
CA PRO A 335 -30.45 17.02 -8.07
C PRO A 335 -31.97 16.86 -7.90
N ALA A 336 -32.54 17.52 -6.89
CA ALA A 336 -33.99 17.57 -6.74
C ALA A 336 -34.63 18.13 -8.02
N PRO A 337 -35.79 17.61 -8.47
CA PRO A 337 -36.52 18.20 -9.58
C PRO A 337 -36.74 19.70 -9.37
N ALA A 338 -36.59 20.50 -10.43
CA ALA A 338 -36.88 21.93 -10.35
C ALA A 338 -38.32 22.14 -9.85
N PRO A 339 -38.58 23.17 -9.01
CA PRO A 339 -39.94 23.52 -8.61
C PRO A 339 -40.82 23.72 -9.85
N ALA A 340 -42.07 23.23 -9.81
CA ALA A 340 -43.02 23.48 -10.88
C ALA A 340 -43.17 24.99 -11.13
N PRO A 341 -43.31 25.45 -12.38
CA PRO A 341 -43.56 26.86 -12.68
C PRO A 341 -44.75 27.37 -11.89
N VAL A 342 -44.60 28.52 -11.24
CA VAL A 342 -45.71 29.20 -10.57
C VAL A 342 -46.76 29.54 -11.65
N PRO A 343 -48.05 29.20 -11.47
CA PRO A 343 -49.09 29.57 -12.41
C PRO A 343 -49.10 31.07 -12.69
N ALA A 344 -49.25 31.46 -13.96
CA ALA A 344 -49.34 32.87 -14.34
C ALA A 344 -50.54 33.54 -13.60
N PRO A 345 -50.42 34.80 -13.17
CA PRO A 345 -51.53 35.54 -12.58
C PRO A 345 -52.75 35.53 -13.52
N ALA A 346 -53.93 35.34 -12.96
CA ALA A 346 -55.18 35.41 -13.72
C ALA A 346 -55.32 36.79 -14.39
N PRO A 347 -55.82 36.87 -15.64
CA PRO A 347 -56.07 38.14 -16.31
C PRO A 347 -57.00 39.03 -15.48
N ALA A 348 -56.72 40.34 -15.46
CA ALA A 348 -57.58 41.32 -14.81
C ALA A 348 -59.01 41.29 -15.43
N PRO A 349 -60.07 41.48 -14.62
CA PRO A 349 -61.44 41.56 -15.14
C PRO A 349 -61.58 42.66 -16.20
N VAL A 350 -62.22 42.35 -17.32
CA VAL A 350 -62.56 43.33 -18.36
C VAL A 350 -63.58 44.33 -17.77
N PRO A 351 -63.37 45.65 -17.91
CA PRO A 351 -64.34 46.66 -17.48
C PRO A 351 -65.71 46.44 -18.13
N ALA A 352 -66.78 46.61 -17.35
CA ALA A 352 -68.15 46.48 -17.83
C ALA A 352 -68.45 47.51 -18.94
N PRO A 353 -69.21 47.16 -20.00
CA PRO A 353 -69.63 48.09 -21.04
C PRO A 353 -70.39 49.29 -20.44
N ALA A 354 -70.10 50.49 -20.96
CA ALA A 354 -70.82 51.70 -20.59
C ALA A 354 -72.33 51.56 -20.92
N PRO A 355 -73.24 52.05 -20.06
CA PRO A 355 -74.68 52.02 -20.32
C PRO A 355 -75.04 52.71 -21.65
N ALA A 356 -75.96 52.10 -22.40
CA ALA A 356 -76.47 52.68 -23.63
C ALA A 356 -77.22 54.01 -23.35
N PRO A 357 -77.09 55.02 -24.22
CA PRO A 357 -77.84 56.28 -24.09
C PRO A 357 -79.35 56.03 -24.05
N VAL A 358 -80.02 56.69 -23.09
CA VAL A 358 -81.49 56.66 -22.96
C VAL A 358 -82.11 57.37 -24.17
N PRO A 359 -83.08 56.78 -24.89
CA PRO A 359 -83.80 57.43 -25.97
C PRO A 359 -84.52 58.70 -25.50
N ALA A 360 -84.45 59.76 -26.31
CA ALA A 360 -85.14 61.01 -26.05
C ALA A 360 -86.68 60.82 -26.08
N PRO A 361 -87.45 61.49 -25.20
CA PRO A 361 -88.91 61.40 -25.19
C PRO A 361 -89.55 61.83 -26.52
N ALA A 362 -90.56 61.09 -26.96
CA ALA A 362 -91.36 61.44 -28.14
C ALA A 362 -92.20 62.72 -27.87
N PRO A 363 -92.40 63.59 -28.87
CA PRO A 363 -93.25 64.77 -28.73
C PRO A 363 -94.73 64.39 -28.52
N ALA A 364 -95.44 65.19 -27.72
CA ALA A 364 -96.86 65.00 -27.44
C ALA A 364 -97.76 65.36 -28.65
N PRO A 365 -98.90 64.66 -28.86
CA PRO A 365 -99.88 65.00 -29.90
C PRO A 365 -100.66 66.30 -29.58
N VAL A 366 -101.05 67.02 -30.64
CA VAL A 366 -101.90 68.24 -30.64
C VAL A 366 -103.36 67.96 -30.37
#